data_AF-A0A527RW40-F1
#
_entry.id   AF-A0A527RW40-F1
#
_cell.length_a   1.000
_cell.length_b   1.000
_cell.length_c   1.000
_cell.angle_alpha   90.00
_cell.angle_beta   90.00
_cell.angle_gamma   90.00
#
_symmetry.space_group_name_H-M   'P 1'
#
loop_
_entity.id
_entity.type
_entity.pdbx_description
1 polymer ?
#
loop_
_entity_poly.entity_id
_entity_poly.type
_entity_poly.pdbx_seq_one_letter_code
_entity_poly.pdbx_strand_id
1 'polypeptide(L)'
;MSNAPYNGYSWQQRARIMPAYRKLTGRSAPFDGEPCGMCGDPDRPPGEWHSEDYSEPFSFQPPESYPLCKPCHARLHKRFNTLPGEWELFCLHLEAGGFGSEFVKLRALPERKALSEQVASGYKVELRLAHLDEPSGRGLVAARAGI
;
A
#
# COMPACT_ATOMS: atom_id res chain seq x y z
N MET A 1 -4.85 6.66 17.17
CA MET A 1 -3.88 7.27 16.24
C MET A 1 -2.55 7.37 16.98
N SER A 2 -1.43 6.95 16.39
CA SER A 2 -0.14 7.05 17.05
C SER A 2 0.33 8.51 17.09
N ASN A 3 0.90 8.95 18.22
CA ASN A 3 1.49 10.28 18.34
C ASN A 3 2.84 10.42 17.61
N ALA A 4 3.34 9.32 17.02
CA ALA A 4 4.60 9.32 16.29
C ALA A 4 4.50 10.16 15.00
N PRO A 5 5.54 10.96 14.68
CA PRO A 5 5.60 11.67 13.41
C PRO A 5 5.68 10.69 12.24
N TYR A 6 5.18 11.12 11.08
CA TYR A 6 5.30 10.39 9.82
C TYR A 6 5.92 11.32 8.79
N ASN A 7 7.07 10.94 8.21
CA ASN A 7 7.88 11.80 7.32
C ASN A 7 8.13 13.21 7.88
N GLY A 8 8.34 13.33 9.20
CA GLY A 8 8.52 14.64 9.86
C GLY A 8 7.23 15.39 10.20
N TYR A 9 6.06 14.89 9.78
CA TYR A 9 4.76 15.50 10.10
C TYR A 9 4.13 14.92 11.37
N SER A 10 3.79 15.80 12.31
CA SER A 10 2.98 15.48 13.49
C SER A 10 1.58 14.97 13.11
N TRP A 11 0.89 14.32 14.03
CA TRP A 11 -0.51 13.93 13.82
C TRP A 11 -1.43 15.15 13.61
N GLN A 12 -1.15 16.29 14.27
CA GLN A 12 -1.93 17.51 14.10
C GLN A 12 -1.76 18.12 12.70
N GLN A 13 -0.57 18.05 12.10
CA GLN A 13 -0.36 18.48 10.71
C GLN A 13 -1.13 17.57 9.75
N ARG A 14 -1.01 16.25 9.93
CA ARG A 14 -1.69 15.26 9.09
C ARG A 14 -3.22 15.37 9.13
N ALA A 15 -3.79 15.65 10.29
CA ALA A 15 -5.25 15.75 10.45
C ALA A 15 -5.91 16.89 9.63
N ARG A 16 -5.14 17.86 9.12
CA ARG A 16 -5.67 19.02 8.38
C ARG A 16 -6.04 18.72 6.93
N ILE A 17 -5.46 17.67 6.34
CA ILE A 17 -5.59 17.38 4.90
C ILE A 17 -7.04 17.09 4.50
N MET A 18 -7.79 16.33 5.31
CA MET A 18 -9.17 15.94 5.00
C MET A 18 -10.17 17.11 5.08
N PRO A 19 -10.14 17.94 6.13
CA PRO A 19 -10.90 19.19 6.15
C PRO A 19 -10.61 20.09 4.95
N ALA A 20 -9.33 20.23 4.57
CA ALA A 20 -8.94 21.04 3.42
C ALA A 20 -9.47 20.46 2.10
N TYR A 21 -9.37 19.14 1.91
CA TYR A 21 -9.95 18.44 0.76
C TYR A 21 -11.44 18.68 0.63
N ARG A 22 -12.20 18.49 1.72
CA ARG A 22 -13.65 18.69 1.75
C ARG A 22 -14.02 20.14 1.43
N LYS A 23 -13.29 21.11 1.99
CA LYS A 23 -13.51 22.53 1.71
C LYS A 23 -13.25 22.88 0.24
N LEU A 24 -12.22 22.27 -0.37
CA LEU A 24 -11.83 22.53 -1.75
C LEU A 24 -12.78 21.87 -2.76
N THR A 25 -13.24 20.65 -2.49
CA THR A 25 -13.89 19.79 -3.49
C THR A 25 -15.37 19.50 -3.22
N GLY A 26 -15.84 19.68 -1.98
CA GLY A 26 -17.17 19.23 -1.54
C GLY A 26 -17.33 17.71 -1.42
N ARG A 27 -16.30 16.92 -1.75
CA ARG A 27 -16.32 15.45 -1.71
C ARG A 27 -15.92 14.92 -0.33
N SER A 28 -16.42 13.73 0.02
CA SER A 28 -16.16 13.09 1.33
C SER A 28 -14.74 12.50 1.43
N ALA A 29 -14.18 12.03 0.32
CA ALA A 29 -12.85 11.42 0.22
C ALA A 29 -12.22 11.60 -1.18
N PRO A 30 -10.88 11.68 -1.26
CA PRO A 30 -10.17 11.62 -2.53
C PRO A 30 -10.16 10.19 -3.11
N PHE A 31 -9.92 10.10 -4.41
CA PHE A 31 -9.73 8.84 -5.15
C PHE A 31 -10.89 7.85 -5.07
N ASP A 32 -12.12 8.31 -4.87
CA ASP A 32 -13.27 7.40 -4.78
C ASP A 32 -13.48 6.62 -6.10
N GLY A 33 -13.63 5.30 -6.00
CA GLY A 33 -13.72 4.38 -7.15
C GLY A 33 -12.40 4.04 -7.86
N GLU A 34 -11.28 4.65 -7.46
CA GLU A 34 -9.97 4.34 -8.08
C GLU A 34 -9.35 3.07 -7.50
N PRO A 35 -8.64 2.25 -8.32
CA PRO A 35 -7.94 1.06 -7.85
C PRO A 35 -6.81 1.42 -6.89
N CYS A 36 -6.26 0.44 -6.17
CA CYS A 36 -5.08 0.66 -5.34
C CYS A 36 -3.88 1.08 -6.21
N GLY A 37 -3.30 2.25 -5.93
CA GLY A 37 -2.13 2.78 -6.65
C GLY A 37 -0.85 1.99 -6.46
N MET A 38 -0.79 1.09 -5.45
CA MET A 38 0.39 0.27 -5.18
C MET A 38 0.28 -1.16 -5.72
N CYS A 39 -0.88 -1.81 -5.58
CA CYS A 39 -1.05 -3.20 -6.01
C CYS A 39 -2.05 -3.38 -7.16
N GLY A 40 -2.70 -2.32 -7.63
CA GLY A 40 -3.68 -2.40 -8.71
C GLY A 40 -5.04 -3.00 -8.34
N ASP A 41 -5.24 -3.42 -7.08
CA ASP A 41 -6.49 -4.05 -6.61
C ASP A 41 -7.71 -3.14 -6.91
N PRO A 42 -8.63 -3.57 -7.81
CA PRO A 42 -9.79 -2.77 -8.20
C PRO A 42 -10.88 -2.75 -7.12
N ASP A 43 -10.85 -3.70 -6.19
CA ASP A 43 -11.84 -3.86 -5.12
C ASP A 43 -11.42 -3.12 -3.83
N ARG A 44 -10.53 -2.13 -3.96
CA ARG A 44 -10.11 -1.26 -2.86
C ARG A 44 -11.34 -0.61 -2.21
N PRO A 45 -11.51 -0.72 -0.88
CA PRO A 45 -12.62 -0.05 -0.19
C PRO A 45 -12.60 1.48 -0.37
N PRO A 46 -13.78 2.12 -0.50
CA PRO A 46 -13.90 3.58 -0.55
C PRO A 46 -13.22 4.27 0.63
N GLY A 47 -12.63 5.44 0.37
CA GLY A 47 -12.02 6.27 1.41
C GLY A 47 -10.66 5.79 1.95
N GLU A 48 -10.10 4.68 1.45
CA GLU A 48 -8.75 4.23 1.83
C GLU A 48 -7.67 4.83 0.92
N TRP A 49 -6.88 5.77 1.41
CA TRP A 49 -5.85 6.47 0.65
C TRP A 49 -4.70 6.88 1.57
N HIS A 50 -3.61 7.34 0.97
CA HIS A 50 -2.42 7.75 1.70
C HIS A 50 -1.85 9.05 1.14
N SER A 51 -1.21 9.83 2.01
CA SER A 51 -0.32 10.94 1.63
C SER A 51 1.05 10.72 2.25
N GLU A 52 2.10 10.81 1.44
CA GLU A 52 3.50 10.84 1.88
C GLU A 52 3.94 12.27 2.24
N ASP A 53 3.30 13.28 1.63
CA ASP A 53 3.55 14.70 1.90
C ASP A 53 2.31 15.39 2.52
N TYR A 54 2.49 16.08 3.64
CA TYR A 54 1.47 16.87 4.31
C TYR A 54 1.85 18.36 4.37
N SER A 55 2.69 18.81 3.44
CA SER A 55 2.97 20.22 3.22
C SER A 55 1.71 20.95 2.71
N GLU A 56 1.57 22.22 3.08
CA GLU A 56 0.51 23.09 2.59
C GLU A 56 1.07 23.97 1.45
N PRO A 57 0.39 24.10 0.30
CA PRO A 57 -0.92 23.53 -0.04
C PRO A 57 -0.87 22.02 -0.31
N PHE A 58 -1.87 21.29 0.19
CA PHE A 58 -1.93 19.82 0.03
C PHE A 58 -2.06 19.40 -1.43
N SER A 59 -1.23 18.45 -1.87
CA SER A 59 -1.38 17.73 -3.15
C SER A 59 -2.25 16.50 -2.98
N PHE A 60 -3.15 16.25 -3.94
CA PHE A 60 -3.95 15.03 -4.04
C PHE A 60 -3.64 14.30 -5.36
N GLN A 61 -2.37 14.31 -5.76
CA GLN A 61 -1.87 13.65 -6.96
C GLN A 61 -0.69 12.75 -6.59
N PRO A 62 -0.44 11.67 -7.36
CA PRO A 62 0.81 10.92 -7.23
C PRO A 62 2.03 11.79 -7.60
N PRO A 63 3.18 11.61 -6.92
CA PRO A 63 3.46 10.62 -5.88
C PRO A 63 3.09 11.08 -4.47
N GLU A 64 2.63 12.32 -4.26
CA GLU A 64 2.39 12.82 -2.90
C GLU A 64 1.21 12.12 -2.22
N SER A 65 0.14 11.86 -2.97
CA SER A 65 -1.11 11.29 -2.49
C SER A 65 -1.68 10.28 -3.48
N TYR A 66 -2.13 9.13 -3.00
CA TYR A 66 -2.62 8.05 -3.87
C TYR A 66 -3.60 7.10 -3.16
N PRO A 67 -4.50 6.44 -3.92
CA PRO A 67 -5.40 5.43 -3.37
C PRO A 67 -4.62 4.22 -2.90
N LEU A 68 -4.88 3.70 -1.71
CA LEU A 68 -4.23 2.49 -1.20
C LEU A 68 -5.23 1.56 -0.54
N CYS A 69 -5.17 0.26 -0.81
CA CYS A 69 -5.89 -0.70 0.02
C CYS A 69 -5.25 -0.80 1.41
N LYS A 70 -6.07 -1.13 2.43
CA LYS A 70 -5.63 -1.24 3.83
C LYS A 70 -4.38 -2.12 4.03
N PRO A 71 -4.21 -3.27 3.35
CA PRO A 71 -2.97 -4.04 3.42
C PRO A 71 -1.75 -3.26 2.93
N CYS A 72 -1.80 -2.66 1.73
CA CYS A 72 -0.72 -1.84 1.18
C CYS A 72 -0.39 -0.66 2.09
N HIS A 73 -1.41 0.08 2.53
CA HIS A 73 -1.27 1.22 3.42
C HIS A 73 -0.55 0.86 4.73
N ALA A 74 -0.94 -0.27 5.34
CA ALA A 74 -0.31 -0.74 6.58
C ALA A 74 1.15 -1.18 6.39
N ARG A 75 1.53 -1.75 5.23
CA ARG A 75 2.92 -2.15 4.94
C ARG A 75 3.78 -0.93 4.65
N LEU A 76 3.27 0.01 3.87
CA LEU A 76 3.94 1.27 3.59
C LEU A 76 4.34 1.99 4.88
N HIS A 77 3.43 2.13 5.84
CA HIS A 77 3.73 2.74 7.14
C HIS A 77 4.77 1.99 7.97
N LYS A 78 4.95 0.70 7.71
CA LYS A 78 5.80 -0.19 8.49
C LYS A 78 7.09 -0.57 7.78
N ARG A 79 7.31 -0.13 6.53
CA ARG A 79 8.44 -0.53 5.67
C ARG A 79 9.82 -0.38 6.30
N PHE A 80 9.97 0.55 7.26
CA PHE A 80 11.23 0.79 7.97
C PHE A 80 11.28 0.21 9.39
N ASN A 81 10.21 -0.44 9.85
CA ASN A 81 10.07 -0.95 11.22
C ASN A 81 9.39 -2.34 11.25
N THR A 82 9.66 -3.16 10.25
CA THR A 82 9.30 -4.58 10.19
C THR A 82 10.55 -5.46 10.19
N LEU A 83 10.34 -6.78 10.15
CA LEU A 83 11.44 -7.74 10.06
C LEU A 83 12.26 -7.46 8.79
N PRO A 84 13.60 -7.61 8.82
CA PRO A 84 14.42 -7.54 7.62
C PRO A 84 13.86 -8.46 6.52
N GLY A 85 13.80 -7.95 5.28
CA GLY A 85 13.28 -8.69 4.14
C GLY A 85 11.74 -8.70 4.01
N GLU A 86 10.99 -8.17 5.00
CA GLU A 86 9.52 -8.22 4.95
C GLU A 86 8.94 -7.24 3.94
N TRP A 87 9.53 -6.05 3.83
CA TRP A 87 9.16 -5.07 2.82
C TRP A 87 9.53 -5.58 1.42
N GLU A 88 10.74 -6.14 1.27
CA GLU A 88 11.22 -6.71 0.00
C GLU A 88 10.35 -7.90 -0.42
N LEU A 89 9.99 -8.80 0.49
CA LEU A 89 9.05 -9.89 0.24
C LEU A 89 7.68 -9.38 -0.23
N PHE A 90 7.21 -8.28 0.35
CA PHE A 90 5.97 -7.64 -0.08
C PHE A 90 6.10 -7.04 -1.48
N CYS A 91 7.19 -6.33 -1.79
CA CYS A 91 7.47 -5.81 -3.12
C CYS A 91 7.52 -6.93 -4.17
N LEU A 92 8.20 -8.05 -3.89
CA LEU A 92 8.23 -9.23 -4.76
C LEU A 92 6.83 -9.77 -5.04
N HIS A 93 5.94 -9.77 -4.05
CA HIS A 93 4.54 -10.18 -4.25
C HIS A 93 3.80 -9.24 -5.19
N LEU A 94 3.99 -7.93 -5.05
CA LEU A 94 3.37 -6.93 -5.91
C LEU A 94 3.91 -6.98 -7.34
N GLU A 95 5.23 -7.15 -7.50
CA GLU A 95 5.90 -7.28 -8.80
C GLU A 95 5.43 -8.52 -9.58
N ALA A 96 5.10 -9.60 -8.86
CA ALA A 96 4.49 -10.77 -9.46
C ALA A 96 3.04 -10.51 -9.96
N GLY A 97 2.43 -9.38 -9.60
CA GLY A 97 1.04 -9.02 -9.89
C GLY A 97 0.08 -9.25 -8.71
N GLY A 98 0.59 -9.62 -7.54
CA GLY A 98 -0.20 -9.94 -6.36
C GLY A 98 -0.88 -8.73 -5.71
N PHE A 99 -2.09 -8.91 -5.19
CA PHE A 99 -2.76 -7.88 -4.42
C PHE A 99 -2.32 -7.88 -2.96
N GLY A 100 -2.33 -6.71 -2.32
CA GLY A 100 -2.00 -6.61 -0.90
C GLY A 100 -2.92 -7.45 0.00
N SER A 101 -4.19 -7.59 -0.38
CA SER A 101 -5.19 -8.44 0.27
C SER A 101 -4.80 -9.93 0.23
N GLU A 102 -4.34 -10.40 -0.93
CA GLU A 102 -3.85 -11.77 -1.10
C GLU A 102 -2.59 -12.04 -0.29
N PHE A 103 -1.66 -11.10 -0.22
CA PHE A 103 -0.43 -11.29 0.56
C PHE A 103 -0.73 -11.67 2.01
N VAL A 104 -1.73 -11.02 2.62
CA VAL A 104 -2.15 -11.29 4.00
C VAL A 104 -2.94 -12.59 4.10
N LYS A 105 -3.76 -12.91 3.10
CA LYS A 105 -4.61 -14.11 3.07
C LYS A 105 -3.80 -15.39 2.84
N LEU A 106 -2.87 -15.36 1.89
CA LEU A 106 -2.11 -16.53 1.44
C LEU A 106 -0.95 -16.87 2.36
N ARG A 107 -0.35 -15.86 3.01
CA ARG A 107 0.87 -16.05 3.79
C ARG A 107 0.65 -15.77 5.27
N ALA A 108 0.58 -16.85 6.04
CA ALA A 108 0.48 -16.76 7.48
C ALA A 108 1.73 -16.09 8.08
N LEU A 109 1.62 -15.54 9.29
CA LEU A 109 2.74 -14.82 9.94
C LEU A 109 4.03 -15.66 10.06
N PRO A 110 3.99 -16.96 10.45
CA PRO A 110 5.21 -17.76 10.53
C PRO A 110 5.89 -17.96 9.17
N GLU A 111 5.10 -18.18 8.11
CA GLU A 111 5.61 -18.32 6.75
C GLU A 111 6.24 -17.01 6.26
N ARG A 112 5.56 -15.88 6.47
CA ARG A 112 6.10 -14.56 6.12
C ARG A 112 7.42 -14.30 6.81
N LYS A 113 7.55 -14.65 8.08
CA LYS A 113 8.80 -14.51 8.83
C LYS A 113 9.93 -15.33 8.19
N ALA A 114 9.69 -16.62 7.94
CA ALA A 114 10.68 -17.49 7.32
C ALA A 114 11.11 -17.01 5.92
N LEU A 115 10.15 -16.58 5.10
CA LEU A 115 10.44 -16.03 3.76
C LEU A 115 11.19 -14.69 3.83
N SER A 116 10.83 -13.83 4.78
CA SER A 116 11.52 -12.53 4.97
C SER A 116 12.99 -12.76 5.36
N GLU A 117 13.27 -13.73 6.23
CA GLU A 117 14.64 -14.10 6.62
C GLU A 117 15.45 -14.65 5.43
N GLN A 118 14.83 -15.42 4.53
CA GLN A 118 15.46 -15.88 3.29
C GLN A 118 15.79 -14.71 2.36
N VAL A 119 14.82 -13.82 2.12
CA VAL A 119 15.02 -12.62 1.29
C VAL A 119 16.12 -11.72 1.86
N ALA A 120 16.12 -11.50 3.18
CA ALA A 120 17.15 -10.71 3.87
C ALA A 120 18.55 -11.34 3.74
N SER A 121 18.62 -12.66 3.59
CA SER A 121 19.87 -13.40 3.39
C SER A 121 20.28 -13.49 1.91
N GLY A 122 19.55 -12.83 1.00
CA GLY A 122 19.83 -12.79 -0.43
C GLY A 122 19.36 -14.02 -1.22
N TYR A 123 18.56 -14.90 -0.62
CA TYR A 123 17.95 -16.02 -1.36
C TYR A 123 16.81 -15.52 -2.24
N LYS A 124 16.75 -16.07 -3.46
CA LYS A 124 15.62 -15.86 -4.36
C LYS A 124 14.41 -16.64 -3.84
N VAL A 125 13.28 -15.97 -3.68
CA VAL A 125 12.00 -16.57 -3.30
C VAL A 125 11.03 -16.46 -4.47
N GLU A 126 10.29 -17.53 -4.76
CA GLU A 126 9.20 -17.53 -5.74
C GLU A 126 7.84 -17.55 -5.04
N LEU A 127 6.96 -16.65 -5.46
CA LEU A 127 5.70 -16.39 -4.80
C LEU A 127 4.55 -16.81 -5.71
N ARG A 128 3.73 -17.75 -5.23
CA ARG A 128 2.48 -18.12 -5.92
C ARG A 128 1.39 -17.05 -5.69
N LEU A 129 0.57 -16.83 -6.72
CA LEU A 129 -0.53 -15.88 -6.72
C LEU A 129 -1.84 -16.62 -7.00
N ALA A 130 -2.83 -16.46 -6.13
CA ALA A 130 -4.08 -17.22 -6.23
C ALA A 130 -4.98 -16.74 -7.39
N HIS A 131 -5.04 -15.42 -7.64
CA HIS A 131 -5.89 -14.88 -8.70
C HIS A 131 -5.38 -15.14 -10.14
N LEU A 132 -4.11 -15.57 -10.30
CA LEU A 132 -3.57 -15.97 -11.61
C LEU A 132 -3.86 -17.44 -11.95
N ASP A 133 -4.26 -18.25 -10.97
CA ASP A 133 -4.63 -19.66 -11.15
C ASP A 133 -6.12 -19.83 -11.53
N GLU A 134 -6.91 -18.74 -11.54
CA GLU A 134 -8.30 -18.77 -12.01
C GLU A 134 -8.38 -18.63 -13.56
N PRO A 135 -9.13 -19.50 -14.26
CA PRO A 135 -9.18 -19.51 -15.73
C PRO A 135 -9.89 -18.31 -16.36
N SER A 136 -10.43 -17.39 -15.56
CA SER A 136 -11.02 -16.12 -16.03
C SER A 136 -10.05 -14.98 -15.72
N GLY A 137 -9.10 -14.73 -16.62
CA GLY A 137 -8.13 -13.64 -16.50
C GLY A 137 -8.79 -12.30 -16.17
N ARG A 138 -8.74 -11.89 -14.91
CA ARG A 138 -9.02 -10.50 -14.52
C ARG A 138 -7.77 -9.71 -14.89
N GLY A 139 -7.93 -8.84 -15.89
CA GLY A 139 -6.84 -8.16 -16.59
C GLY A 139 -5.82 -7.52 -15.64
N LEU A 140 -4.55 -7.88 -15.84
CA LEU A 140 -3.43 -7.20 -15.23
C LEU A 140 -3.43 -5.73 -15.66
N VAL A 141 -3.51 -4.82 -14.69
CA VAL A 141 -2.92 -3.50 -14.82
C VAL A 141 -1.55 -3.61 -14.18
N ALA A 142 -0.48 -3.48 -14.98
CA ALA A 142 0.89 -3.61 -14.51
C ALA A 142 1.14 -2.69 -13.30
N ALA A 143 1.36 -3.27 -12.13
CA ALA A 143 1.76 -2.54 -10.94
C ALA A 143 3.14 -1.92 -11.22
N ARG A 144 3.20 -0.59 -11.28
CA ARG A 144 4.47 0.13 -11.30
C ARG A 144 4.99 0.21 -9.88
N ALA A 145 5.87 -0.71 -9.51
CA ALA A 145 6.70 -0.58 -8.31
C ALA A 145 7.69 0.57 -8.55
N GLY A 146 7.28 1.77 -8.15
CA GLY A 146 8.04 3.01 -8.25
C GLY A 146 7.42 4.05 -7.33
N ILE A 147 7.59 3.83 -6.03
CA ILE A 147 7.34 4.79 -4.95
C ILE A 147 8.65 4.97 -4.21
#